data_AF-A0A6A5Z0K5-F1
#
_entry.id   AF-A0A6A5Z0K5-F1
#
_cell.length_a   1.000
_cell.length_b   1.000
_cell.length_c   1.000
_cell.angle_alpha   90.00
_cell.angle_beta   90.00
_cell.angle_gamma   90.00
#
_symmetry.space_group_name_H-M   'P 1'
#
loop_
_entity.id
_entity.type
_entity.pdbx_description
1 polymer ?
#
loop_
_entity_poly.entity_id
_entity_poly.type
_entity_poly.pdbx_seq_one_letter_code
_entity_poly.pdbx_strand_id
1 'polypeptide(L)'
;MVFKAVFTSAVIFCGLARSAPVPIEVQLAKRAEGIHLVNCFATGSAALLVSAVAYCPNDGSCNPGASDFCEMSSNDNDYYHWEGAKDHCTFSSGVTFSWNLPSNAQNQATYSVVE
;
A
#
# COMPACT_ATOMS: atom_id res chain seq x y z
N MET A 1 -6.16 14.22 10.77
CA MET A 1 -6.55 13.45 9.57
C MET A 1 -6.13 12.02 9.84
N VAL A 2 -7.10 11.11 10.00
CA VAL A 2 -6.82 9.71 10.35
C VAL A 2 -6.67 8.93 9.05
N PHE A 3 -5.46 8.48 8.75
CA PHE A 3 -5.18 7.62 7.60
C PHE A 3 -5.70 6.21 7.90
N LYS A 4 -6.50 5.69 6.98
CA LYS A 4 -7.08 4.35 7.06
C LYS A 4 -6.10 3.40 6.39
N ALA A 5 -5.27 2.70 7.16
CA ALA A 5 -4.44 1.61 6.63
C ALA A 5 -5.37 0.42 6.33
N VAL A 6 -5.81 0.30 5.08
CA VAL A 6 -6.60 -0.84 4.64
C VAL A 6 -5.64 -1.95 4.23
N PHE A 7 -5.40 -2.91 5.12
CA PHE A 7 -4.74 -4.18 4.79
C PHE A 7 -5.76 -5.08 4.07
N THR A 8 -6.10 -4.72 2.84
CA THR A 8 -6.78 -5.67 1.95
C THR A 8 -5.69 -6.54 1.34
N SER A 9 -5.86 -7.86 1.38
CA SER A 9 -5.13 -8.78 0.50
C SER A 9 -5.62 -8.57 -0.94
N ALA A 10 -5.38 -7.38 -1.48
CA ALA A 10 -5.49 -7.11 -2.89
C ALA A 10 -4.18 -7.60 -3.48
N VAL A 11 -4.26 -8.63 -4.33
CA VAL A 11 -3.16 -8.90 -5.26
C VAL A 11 -3.10 -7.67 -6.15
N ILE A 12 -2.21 -6.72 -5.81
CA ILE A 12 -1.88 -5.61 -6.68
C ILE A 12 -1.07 -6.24 -7.81
N PHE A 13 -1.78 -6.74 -8.81
CA PHE A 13 -1.18 -7.04 -10.09
C PHE A 13 -0.72 -5.70 -10.66
N CYS A 14 0.58 -5.58 -10.91
CA CYS A 14 1.20 -4.45 -11.59
C CYS A 14 0.83 -4.43 -13.10
N GLY A 15 -0.41 -4.78 -13.46
CA GLY A 15 -0.89 -4.97 -14.82
C GLY A 15 -2.41 -4.80 -14.94
N LEU A 16 -2.83 -4.01 -15.93
CA LEU A 16 -4.21 -3.62 -16.27
C LEU A 16 -5.16 -4.81 -16.47
N ALA A 17 -6.26 -4.90 -15.69
CA ALA A 17 -7.46 -5.62 -16.12
C ALA A 17 -8.75 -5.19 -15.38
N ARG A 18 -9.86 -5.39 -16.10
CA ARG A 18 -11.23 -4.86 -15.98
C ARG A 18 -12.08 -5.59 -14.91
N SER A 19 -12.89 -4.84 -14.17
CA SER A 19 -13.73 -5.36 -13.07
C SER A 19 -15.16 -5.77 -13.48
N ALA A 20 -15.71 -6.78 -12.80
CA ALA A 20 -17.12 -7.17 -12.81
C ALA A 20 -17.82 -6.73 -11.49
N PRO A 21 -19.15 -6.55 -11.45
CA PRO A 21 -19.84 -5.94 -10.31
C PRO A 21 -20.18 -6.95 -9.20
N VAL A 22 -19.96 -6.57 -7.94
CA VAL A 22 -20.25 -7.34 -6.72
C VAL A 22 -21.22 -6.54 -5.81
N PRO A 23 -22.13 -7.19 -5.05
CA PRO A 23 -23.26 -6.51 -4.39
C PRO A 23 -22.89 -5.57 -3.24
N ILE A 24 -23.76 -4.60 -3.00
CA ILE A 24 -23.57 -3.41 -2.17
C ILE A 24 -23.78 -3.75 -0.68
N GLU A 25 -22.71 -4.02 0.05
CA GLU A 25 -22.62 -3.65 1.46
C GLU A 25 -22.31 -2.15 1.56
N VAL A 26 -22.65 -1.51 2.68
CA VAL A 26 -22.45 -0.06 2.92
C VAL A 26 -21.00 0.33 2.63
N GLN A 27 -20.74 0.76 1.39
CA GLN A 27 -19.46 1.31 0.98
C GLN A 27 -19.33 2.64 1.72
N LEU A 28 -18.57 2.64 2.81
CA LEU A 28 -17.87 3.85 3.25
C LEU A 28 -17.11 4.35 2.02
N ALA A 29 -17.67 5.35 1.33
CA ALA A 29 -17.16 5.83 0.06
C ALA A 29 -15.64 6.01 0.18
N LYS A 30 -14.90 5.19 -0.58
CA LYS A 30 -13.45 5.20 -0.60
C LYS A 30 -13.04 6.64 -0.87
N ARG A 31 -12.29 7.27 0.05
CA ARG A 31 -11.83 8.64 -0.15
C ARG A 31 -11.04 8.66 -1.46
N ALA A 32 -11.16 9.75 -2.21
CA ALA A 32 -10.57 9.86 -3.54
C ALA A 32 -9.09 9.49 -3.53
N GLU A 33 -8.33 9.83 -2.49
CA GLU A 33 -6.89 9.54 -2.40
C GLU A 33 -6.56 8.48 -1.33
N GLY A 34 -5.48 7.72 -1.55
CA GLY A 34 -5.03 6.64 -0.66
C GLY A 34 -3.51 6.50 -0.60
N ILE A 35 -2.99 5.95 0.50
CA ILE A 35 -1.60 5.53 0.65
C ILE A 35 -1.61 4.02 0.93
N HIS A 36 -0.76 3.29 0.23
CA HIS A 36 -0.66 1.83 0.33
C HIS A 36 0.76 1.43 0.66
N LEU A 37 0.91 0.61 1.69
CA LEU A 37 2.15 -0.10 2.00
C LEU A 37 2.04 -1.46 1.32
N VAL A 38 2.87 -1.72 0.32
CA VAL A 38 2.70 -2.84 -0.61
C VAL A 38 3.95 -3.70 -0.69
N ASN A 39 3.73 -4.99 -0.80
CA ASN A 39 4.73 -5.98 -1.14
C ASN A 39 4.44 -6.47 -2.56
N CYS A 40 5.42 -6.35 -3.44
CA CYS A 40 5.32 -6.61 -4.87
C CYS A 40 6.43 -7.57 -5.30
N PHE A 41 6.11 -8.44 -6.24
CA PHE A 41 7.12 -9.27 -6.91
C PHE A 41 7.44 -8.66 -8.26
N ALA A 42 8.67 -8.15 -8.42
CA ALA A 42 9.14 -7.59 -9.68
C ALA A 42 9.72 -8.71 -10.55
N THR A 43 9.08 -8.95 -11.71
CA THR A 43 9.56 -9.90 -12.72
C THR A 43 10.40 -9.19 -13.78
N GLY A 44 11.70 -9.48 -13.79
CA GLY A 44 12.67 -8.97 -14.75
C GLY A 44 13.85 -9.94 -14.93
N SER A 45 15.06 -9.44 -15.21
CA SER A 45 16.28 -10.26 -15.37
C SER A 45 16.68 -11.04 -14.11
N ALA A 46 16.21 -10.58 -12.94
CA ALA A 46 16.26 -11.28 -11.67
C ALA A 46 14.91 -11.06 -10.96
N ALA A 47 14.38 -12.12 -10.35
CA ALA A 47 13.21 -12.02 -9.49
C ALA A 47 13.58 -11.24 -8.23
N LEU A 48 12.89 -10.13 -7.97
CA LEU A 48 13.11 -9.31 -6.78
C LEU A 48 11.80 -9.15 -6.00
N LEU A 49 11.91 -9.29 -4.68
CA LEU A 49 10.90 -8.94 -3.71
C LEU A 49 11.06 -7.46 -3.39
N VAL A 50 10.03 -6.68 -3.73
CA VAL A 50 10.03 -5.23 -3.57
C VAL A 50 8.96 -4.85 -2.56
N SER A 51 9.30 -3.99 -1.62
CA SER A 51 8.36 -3.37 -0.70
C SER A 51 8.39 -1.87 -0.90
N ALA A 52 7.22 -1.26 -1.01
CA ALA A 52 7.12 0.14 -1.36
C ALA A 52 5.88 0.81 -0.77
N VAL A 53 5.94 2.13 -0.67
CA VAL A 53 4.80 2.99 -0.36
C VAL A 53 4.32 3.62 -1.65
N ALA A 54 3.04 3.45 -1.96
CA ALA A 54 2.39 4.00 -3.14
C ALA A 54 1.32 5.01 -2.74
N TYR A 55 1.37 6.20 -3.33
CA TYR A 55 0.30 7.17 -3.28
C TYR A 55 -0.64 6.99 -4.46
N CYS A 56 -1.93 6.84 -4.18
CA CYS A 56 -2.98 6.68 -5.17
C CYS A 56 -3.86 7.94 -5.17
N PRO A 57 -3.78 8.80 -6.20
CA PRO A 57 -4.68 9.95 -6.33
C PRO A 57 -6.15 9.54 -6.50
N ASN A 58 -6.38 8.33 -7.03
CA ASN A 58 -7.68 7.68 -7.08
C ASN A 58 -7.57 6.27 -6.48
N ASP A 59 -7.90 6.10 -5.20
CA ASP A 59 -7.81 4.81 -4.51
C ASP A 59 -8.74 3.74 -5.15
N GLY A 60 -9.87 4.15 -5.74
CA GLY A 60 -10.78 3.24 -6.44
C GLY A 60 -10.22 2.66 -7.74
N SER A 61 -9.18 3.28 -8.31
CA SER A 61 -8.50 2.87 -9.54
C SER A 61 -7.02 3.21 -9.46
N CYS A 62 -6.36 2.67 -8.44
CA CYS A 62 -4.98 3.04 -8.15
C CYS A 62 -4.05 2.65 -9.31
N ASN A 63 -3.48 3.66 -9.95
CA ASN A 63 -2.45 3.52 -10.98
C ASN A 63 -1.39 4.62 -10.74
N PRO A 64 -0.52 4.43 -9.74
CA PRO A 64 0.42 5.44 -9.29
C PRO A 64 1.55 5.61 -10.32
N GLY A 65 1.99 6.85 -10.56
CA GLY A 65 3.17 7.10 -11.38
C GLY A 65 4.45 6.72 -10.65
N ALA A 66 5.59 6.71 -11.36
CA ALA A 66 6.90 6.50 -10.73
C ALA A 66 7.21 7.56 -9.64
N SER A 67 6.66 8.77 -9.80
CA SER A 67 6.78 9.86 -8.82
C SER A 67 6.00 9.63 -7.53
N ASP A 68 5.00 8.76 -7.57
CA ASP A 68 4.06 8.44 -6.49
C ASP A 68 4.44 7.12 -5.80
N PHE A 69 5.62 6.59 -6.13
CA PHE A 69 6.18 5.37 -5.59
C PHE A 69 7.45 5.65 -4.80
N CYS A 70 7.63 4.86 -3.77
CA CYS A 70 8.72 5.03 -2.82
C CYS A 70 9.17 3.66 -2.33
N GLU A 71 10.31 3.22 -2.81
CA GLU A 71 10.85 1.92 -2.48
C GLU A 71 11.44 1.91 -1.07
N MET A 72 10.97 0.96 -0.25
CA MET A 72 11.50 0.72 1.10
C MET A 72 12.57 -0.35 1.10
N SER A 73 12.39 -1.37 0.25
CA SER A 73 13.33 -2.48 0.09
C SER A 73 13.15 -3.11 -1.28
N SER A 74 14.27 -3.52 -1.90
CA SER A 74 14.29 -4.37 -3.07
C SER A 74 15.42 -5.37 -2.91
N ASN A 75 15.09 -6.62 -2.61
CA ASN A 75 16.06 -7.69 -2.45
C ASN A 75 15.49 -9.03 -2.93
N ASP A 76 16.29 -10.08 -2.85
CA ASP A 76 16.02 -11.42 -3.35
C ASP A 76 15.56 -12.41 -2.26
N ASN A 77 15.50 -11.99 -1.00
CA ASN A 77 15.33 -12.89 0.15
C ASN A 77 14.05 -12.65 0.97
N ASP A 78 13.62 -11.40 1.18
CA ASP A 78 12.44 -11.09 1.98
C ASP A 78 11.84 -9.69 1.71
N TYR A 79 10.57 -9.51 2.06
CA TYR A 79 9.90 -8.22 2.05
C TYR A 79 10.34 -7.34 3.23
N TYR A 80 10.13 -6.03 3.11
CA TYR A 80 10.23 -5.11 4.24
C TYR A 80 9.22 -5.49 5.34
N HIS A 81 9.69 -5.50 6.58
CA HIS A 81 8.84 -5.74 7.74
C HIS A 81 8.12 -4.46 8.15
N TRP A 82 6.82 -4.39 7.92
CA TRP A 82 6.02 -3.18 8.15
C TRP A 82 5.63 -3.01 9.61
N GLU A 83 5.30 -4.10 10.30
CA GLU A 83 4.83 -4.09 11.68
C GLU A 83 5.96 -3.76 12.66
N GLY A 84 5.66 -2.99 13.70
CA GLY A 84 6.67 -2.51 14.65
C GLY A 84 7.59 -1.42 14.07
N ALA A 85 7.49 -1.12 12.77
CA ALA A 85 8.28 -0.08 12.14
C ALA A 85 7.69 1.31 12.42
N LYS A 86 8.57 2.22 12.80
CA LYS A 86 8.32 3.66 12.80
C LYS A 86 9.19 4.27 11.72
N ASP A 87 8.60 4.51 10.56
CA ASP A 87 9.34 4.92 9.37
C ASP A 87 8.54 5.93 8.54
N HIS A 88 9.14 6.35 7.44
CA HIS A 88 8.61 7.36 6.56
C HIS A 88 9.09 7.14 5.13
N CYS A 89 8.34 7.74 4.21
CA CYS A 89 8.64 7.80 2.80
C CYS A 89 8.50 9.25 2.34
N THR A 90 9.47 9.74 1.57
CA THR A 90 9.37 11.04 0.91
C THR A 90 9.26 10.84 -0.59
N PHE A 91 8.12 11.25 -1.16
CA PHE A 91 7.87 11.18 -2.59
C PHE A 91 8.69 12.24 -3.34
N SER A 92 8.88 12.02 -4.64
CA SER A 92 9.60 12.95 -5.51
C SER A 92 9.00 14.37 -5.57
N SER A 93 7.72 14.51 -5.24
CA SER A 93 7.02 15.80 -5.09
C SER A 93 7.45 16.59 -3.84
N GLY A 94 8.22 15.99 -2.93
CA GLY A 94 8.62 16.57 -1.65
C GLY A 94 7.63 16.31 -0.50
N VAL A 95 6.53 15.60 -0.76
CA VAL A 95 5.59 15.20 0.30
C VAL A 95 6.15 14.01 1.06
N THR A 96 6.15 14.10 2.39
CA THR A 96 6.55 13.01 3.27
C THR A 96 5.33 12.39 3.93
N PHE A 97 5.22 11.06 3.82
CA PHE A 97 4.27 10.24 4.56
C PHE A 97 5.03 9.46 5.63
N SER A 98 4.52 9.45 6.86
CA SER A 98 5.11 8.71 7.99
C SER A 98 4.08 7.79 8.61
N TRP A 99 4.53 6.64 9.09
CA TRP A 99 3.71 5.66 9.79
C TRP A 99 4.40 5.16 11.06
N ASN A 100 3.58 4.60 11.94
CA ASN A 100 4.01 3.91 13.14
C ASN A 100 3.06 2.73 13.31
N LEU A 101 3.42 1.58 12.76
CA LEU A 101 2.60 0.38 12.86
C LEU A 101 3.01 -0.38 14.12
N PRO A 102 2.11 -0.70 15.05
CA PRO A 102 2.43 -1.55 16.18
C PRO A 102 2.73 -2.97 15.69
N SER A 103 3.54 -3.70 16.45
CA SER A 103 3.98 -5.05 16.11
C SER A 103 2.84 -6.07 15.99
N ASN A 104 1.66 -5.77 16.56
CA ASN A 104 0.47 -6.62 16.51
C ASN A 104 -0.58 -6.15 15.48
N ALA A 105 -0.22 -5.28 14.52
CA ALA A 105 -1.17 -4.73 13.55
C ALA A 105 -1.90 -5.83 12.74
N GLN A 106 -1.20 -6.93 12.40
CA GLN A 106 -1.80 -8.08 11.70
C GLN A 106 -2.83 -8.85 12.53
N ASN A 107 -2.81 -8.70 13.86
CA ASN A 107 -3.77 -9.34 14.76
C ASN A 107 -5.03 -8.47 14.97
N GLN A 108 -5.06 -7.28 14.39
CA GLN A 108 -6.19 -6.38 14.46
C GLN A 108 -7.20 -6.68 13.35
N ALA A 109 -8.45 -6.26 13.54
CA ALA A 109 -9.45 -6.39 12.48
C ALA A 109 -9.09 -5.51 11.29
N THR A 110 -9.42 -5.94 10.07
CA THR A 110 -9.12 -5.23 8.81
C THR A 110 -9.68 -3.79 8.73
N TYR A 111 -10.57 -3.41 9.66
CA TYR A 111 -11.23 -2.10 9.73
C TYR A 111 -10.98 -1.34 11.04
N SER A 112 -10.11 -1.82 11.92
CA SER A 112 -9.80 -1.10 13.16
C SER A 112 -8.82 0.05 12.91
N VAL A 113 -8.99 1.13 13.66
CA VAL A 113 -7.99 2.21 13.74
C VAL A 113 -6.83 1.70 14.59
N VAL A 114 -5.61 1.93 14.10
CA VAL A 114 -4.39 1.61 14.81
C VAL A 114 -3.77 2.95 15.21
N GLU A 115 -3.82 3.27 16.50
CA GLU A 115 -3.30 4.52 17.08
C GLU A 115 -1.88 4.35 17.63
#